data_AF-A0A3L7SHP8-F1
#
_entry.id   AF-A0A3L7SHP8-F1
#
_cell.length_a   1.000
_cell.length_b   1.000
_cell.length_c   1.000
_cell.angle_alpha   90.00
_cell.angle_beta   90.00
_cell.angle_gamma   90.00
#
_symmetry.space_group_name_H-M   'P 1'
#
loop_
_entity.id
_entity.type
_entity.pdbx_description
1 polymer ?
#
loop_
_entity_poly.entity_id
_entity_poly.type
_entity_poly.pdbx_seq_one_letter_code
_entity_poly.pdbx_strand_id
1 'polypeptide(L)'
;MSAEVELLELSRKLLTSIDAGDWKTYVSLCDESITCFEPEALGHLVAGMPFHQFYFDLPGTPTKPAKQSSIASPHVRLMGDAAVVSYVRVVQKLDGSGAPLSTAAMETRVWQKTTAGWKHVHFHRTPC
;
A
#
# COMPACT_ATOMS: atom_id res chain seq x y z
N MET A 1 1.17 1.78 -22.85
CA MET A 1 1.57 1.07 -21.62
C MET A 1 0.63 -0.10 -21.45
N SER A 2 1.09 -1.29 -21.06
CA SER A 2 0.16 -2.39 -20.75
C SER A 2 -0.55 -2.10 -19.42
N ALA A 3 -1.74 -2.67 -19.22
CA ALA A 3 -2.46 -2.54 -17.95
C ALA A 3 -1.65 -3.08 -16.76
N GLU A 4 -0.81 -4.09 -16.98
CA GLU A 4 0.10 -4.61 -15.97
C GLU A 4 1.16 -3.59 -15.53
N VAL A 5 1.79 -2.89 -16.48
CA VAL A 5 2.76 -1.84 -16.17
C VAL A 5 2.08 -0.68 -15.43
N GLU A 6 0.89 -0.27 -15.88
CA GLU A 6 0.10 0.76 -15.23
C GLU A 6 -0.22 0.41 -13.76
N LEU A 7 -0.69 -0.82 -13.50
CA LEU A 7 -1.00 -1.30 -12.15
C LEU A 7 0.23 -1.34 -11.23
N LEU A 8 1.41 -1.68 -11.77
CA LEU A 8 2.65 -1.63 -11.00
C LEU A 8 3.08 -0.20 -10.70
N GLU A 9 2.93 0.74 -11.63
CA GLU A 9 3.18 2.17 -11.38
C GLU A 9 2.22 2.75 -10.34
N LEU A 10 0.93 2.42 -10.42
CA LEU A 10 -0.06 2.81 -9.41
C LEU A 10 0.26 2.20 -8.04
N SER A 11 0.69 0.94 -7.99
CA SER A 11 1.14 0.28 -6.77
C SER A 11 2.38 0.97 -6.18
N ARG A 12 3.37 1.36 -6.99
CA ARG A 12 4.53 2.15 -6.54
C ARG A 12 4.09 3.50 -5.99
N LYS A 13 3.21 4.23 -6.70
CA LYS A 13 2.67 5.51 -6.26
C LYS A 13 1.93 5.40 -4.91
N LEU A 14 1.16 4.31 -4.72
CA LEU A 14 0.49 4.01 -3.46
C LEU A 14 1.50 3.80 -2.31
N LEU A 15 2.56 3.01 -2.53
CA LEU A 15 3.58 2.80 -1.51
C LEU A 15 4.34 4.09 -1.18
N THR A 16 4.64 4.91 -2.19
CA THR A 16 5.25 6.23 -2.01
C THR A 16 4.36 7.16 -1.18
N SER A 17 3.03 7.15 -1.38
CA SER A 17 2.14 7.99 -0.57
C SER A 17 2.09 7.51 0.89
N ILE A 18 2.12 6.21 1.13
CA ILE A 18 2.25 5.63 2.49
C ILE A 18 3.59 6.07 3.12
N ASP A 19 4.67 6.05 2.36
CA ASP A 19 6.00 6.43 2.84
C ASP A 19 6.11 7.94 3.13
N ALA A 20 5.52 8.80 2.31
CA ALA A 20 5.48 10.23 2.58
C ALA A 20 4.47 10.60 3.69
N GLY A 21 3.50 9.74 3.98
CA GLY A 21 2.31 10.12 4.73
C GLY A 21 1.44 11.11 3.95
N ASP A 22 1.39 10.98 2.63
CA ASP A 22 0.54 11.77 1.73
C ASP A 22 -0.87 11.15 1.67
N TRP A 23 -1.72 11.58 2.61
CA TRP A 23 -3.10 11.12 2.71
C TRP A 23 -3.91 11.42 1.44
N LYS A 24 -3.71 12.60 0.85
CA LYS A 24 -4.46 13.04 -0.34
C LYS A 24 -4.22 12.09 -1.51
N THR A 25 -2.96 11.74 -1.77
CA THR A 25 -2.63 10.79 -2.83
C THR A 25 -3.15 9.39 -2.50
N TYR A 26 -3.02 8.93 -1.25
CA TYR A 26 -3.54 7.63 -0.83
C TYR A 26 -5.05 7.49 -1.09
N VAL A 27 -5.85 8.47 -0.66
CA VAL A 27 -7.31 8.52 -0.89
C VAL A 27 -7.62 8.55 -2.39
N SER A 28 -6.85 9.29 -3.19
CA SER A 28 -7.09 9.35 -4.64
C SER A 28 -6.93 8.00 -5.35
N LEU A 29 -6.16 7.07 -4.77
CA LEU A 29 -5.88 5.74 -5.33
C LEU A 29 -6.81 4.66 -4.78
N CYS A 30 -7.35 4.85 -3.58
CA CYS A 30 -8.23 3.87 -2.94
C CYS A 30 -9.70 4.11 -3.30
N ASP A 31 -10.48 3.04 -3.23
CA ASP A 31 -11.93 3.13 -3.15
C ASP A 31 -12.35 3.47 -1.70
N GLU A 32 -13.42 4.24 -1.51
CA GLU A 32 -13.88 4.65 -0.18
C GLU A 32 -14.34 3.46 0.67
N SER A 33 -14.77 2.36 0.02
CA SER A 33 -15.20 1.11 0.63
C SER A 33 -14.06 0.08 0.77
N ILE A 34 -12.80 0.47 0.60
CA ILE A 34 -11.64 -0.42 0.66
C ILE A 34 -11.69 -1.35 1.88
N THR A 35 -11.37 -2.63 1.67
CA THR A 35 -11.27 -3.60 2.75
C THR A 35 -9.84 -4.07 2.96
N CYS A 36 -9.48 -4.47 4.18
CA CYS A 36 -8.16 -5.03 4.44
C CYS A 36 -8.12 -6.13 5.49
N PHE A 37 -7.11 -6.99 5.33
CA PHE A 37 -6.48 -7.66 6.47
C PHE A 37 -5.01 -7.24 6.53
N GLU A 38 -4.60 -6.76 7.69
CA GLU A 38 -3.23 -6.42 8.00
C GLU A 38 -2.95 -6.64 9.50
N PRO A 39 -1.68 -6.68 9.94
CA PRO A 39 -1.35 -6.97 11.34
C PRO A 39 -2.07 -6.08 12.35
N GLU A 40 -2.21 -4.80 12.00
CA GLU A 40 -2.86 -3.76 12.79
C GLU A 40 -4.35 -4.03 13.00
N ALA A 41 -4.99 -4.78 12.09
CA ALA A 41 -6.39 -5.18 12.20
C ALA A 41 -6.63 -6.37 13.15
N LEU A 42 -5.57 -6.93 13.76
CA LEU A 42 -5.63 -7.99 14.77
C LEU A 42 -6.53 -9.17 14.36
N GLY A 43 -6.41 -9.61 13.10
CA GLY A 43 -7.15 -10.74 12.54
C GLY A 43 -8.59 -10.44 12.07
N HIS A 44 -9.03 -9.18 12.10
CA HIS A 44 -10.35 -8.77 11.63
C HIS A 44 -10.30 -8.22 10.22
N LEU A 45 -11.39 -8.37 9.48
CA LEU A 45 -11.63 -7.63 8.25
C LEU A 45 -12.02 -6.19 8.62
N VAL A 46 -11.21 -5.23 8.20
CA VAL A 46 -11.52 -3.81 8.31
C VAL A 46 -12.10 -3.32 6.99
N ALA A 47 -13.04 -2.38 7.06
CA ALA A 47 -13.63 -1.72 5.90
C ALA A 47 -13.62 -0.19 6.06
N GLY A 48 -13.36 0.51 4.97
CA GLY A 48 -13.37 1.95 4.87
C GLY A 48 -12.06 2.64 5.28
N MET A 49 -11.95 3.89 4.87
CA MET A 49 -10.76 4.73 5.04
C MET A 49 -10.37 5.14 6.48
N PRO A 50 -11.30 5.33 7.45
CA PRO A 50 -10.94 5.90 8.76
C PRO A 50 -9.89 5.11 9.53
N PHE A 51 -9.88 3.78 9.43
CA PHE A 51 -8.87 2.94 10.09
C PHE A 51 -7.46 3.26 9.61
N HIS A 52 -7.30 3.54 8.32
CA HIS A 52 -6.01 3.85 7.71
C HIS A 52 -5.63 5.30 7.99
N GLN A 53 -6.60 6.21 7.92
CA GLN A 53 -6.40 7.64 8.17
C GLN A 53 -5.77 7.90 9.54
N PHE A 54 -6.17 7.13 10.56
CA PHE A 54 -5.57 7.19 11.89
C PHE A 54 -4.03 7.21 11.85
N TYR A 55 -3.40 6.36 11.04
CA TYR A 55 -1.93 6.29 10.91
C TYR A 55 -1.30 7.46 10.15
N PHE A 56 -2.06 8.14 9.30
CA PHE A 56 -1.62 9.36 8.61
C PHE A 56 -1.69 10.60 9.50
N ASP A 57 -2.66 10.62 10.43
CA ASP A 57 -2.90 11.73 11.35
C ASP A 57 -2.03 11.68 12.61
N LEU A 58 -1.29 10.59 12.84
CA LEU A 58 -0.36 10.48 13.97
C LEU A 58 0.68 11.61 13.92
N PRO A 59 0.99 12.24 15.07
CA PRO A 59 1.95 13.33 15.13
C PRO A 59 3.31 12.84 14.63
N GLY A 60 3.81 13.46 13.56
CA GLY A 60 5.14 13.20 13.03
C GLY A 60 6.22 13.76 13.96
N THR A 61 7.39 13.12 13.96
CA THR A 61 8.61 13.77 14.44
C THR A 61 8.97 14.92 13.48
N PRO A 62 9.63 16.00 13.94
CA PRO A 62 10.06 17.13 13.08
C PRO A 62 10.86 16.68 11.86
N THR A 63 11.57 15.55 12.00
CA THR A 63 12.20 14.79 10.93
C THR A 63 11.53 13.42 10.87
N LYS A 64 10.68 13.17 9.85
CA LYS A 64 10.24 11.80 9.58
C LYS A 64 11.49 11.01 9.14
N PRO A 65 11.88 9.93 9.84
CA PRO A 65 13.02 9.13 9.40
C PRO A 65 12.75 8.62 7.97
N ALA A 66 13.77 8.65 7.13
CA ALA A 66 13.66 8.21 5.74
C ALA A 66 13.21 6.74 5.72
N LYS A 67 12.08 6.49 5.07
CA LYS A 67 11.61 5.15 4.74
C LYS A 67 11.42 5.03 3.23
N GLN A 68 11.79 3.89 2.69
CA GLN A 68 11.65 3.59 1.27
C GLN A 68 11.09 2.19 1.09
N SER A 69 9.98 2.10 0.38
CA SER A 69 9.36 0.85 -0.03
C SER A 69 9.79 0.47 -1.45
N SER A 70 10.12 -0.80 -1.63
CA SER A 70 10.43 -1.42 -2.92
C SER A 70 9.51 -2.62 -3.17
N ILE A 71 9.07 -2.80 -4.42
CA ILE A 71 8.28 -3.95 -4.86
C ILE A 71 9.25 -5.02 -5.37
N ALA A 72 9.34 -6.15 -4.67
CA ALA A 72 10.14 -7.31 -5.06
C ALA A 72 9.26 -8.42 -5.64
N SER A 73 9.75 -9.03 -6.73
CA SER A 73 9.10 -10.16 -7.44
C SER A 73 7.60 -9.95 -7.70
N PRO A 74 7.20 -8.87 -8.38
CA PRO A 74 5.78 -8.60 -8.63
C PRO A 74 5.16 -9.62 -9.58
N HIS A 75 3.90 -9.93 -9.33
CA HIS A 75 3.03 -10.67 -10.24
C HIS A 75 1.70 -9.94 -10.39
N VAL A 76 1.30 -9.68 -11.63
CA VAL A 76 0.00 -9.08 -11.95
C VAL A 76 -0.87 -10.12 -12.64
N ARG A 77 -2.13 -10.26 -12.20
CA ARG A 77 -3.15 -11.07 -12.86
C ARG A 77 -4.34 -10.18 -13.23
N LEU A 78 -4.59 -10.00 -14.52
CA LEU A 78 -5.79 -9.33 -15.03
C LEU A 78 -6.99 -10.29 -15.07
N MET A 79 -8.17 -9.78 -14.73
CA MET A 79 -9.43 -10.53 -14.63
C MET A 79 -10.60 -9.62 -15.04
N GLY A 80 -10.73 -9.34 -16.34
CA GLY A 80 -11.71 -8.37 -16.85
C GLY A 80 -11.45 -6.97 -16.28
N ASP A 81 -12.44 -6.40 -15.59
CA ASP A 81 -12.33 -5.11 -14.91
C ASP A 81 -11.72 -5.18 -13.50
N ALA A 82 -11.15 -6.33 -13.13
CA ALA A 82 -10.40 -6.51 -11.89
C ALA A 82 -8.96 -6.93 -12.17
N ALA A 83 -8.08 -6.64 -11.23
CA ALA A 83 -6.71 -7.13 -11.25
C ALA A 83 -6.20 -7.44 -9.84
N VAL A 84 -5.34 -8.44 -9.75
CA VAL A 84 -4.61 -8.79 -8.52
C VAL A 84 -3.15 -8.48 -8.74
N VAL A 85 -2.56 -7.70 -7.83
CA VAL A 85 -1.15 -7.35 -7.80
C VAL A 85 -0.56 -7.92 -6.52
N SER A 86 0.31 -8.92 -6.66
CA SER A 86 0.96 -9.60 -5.52
C SER A 86 2.47 -9.37 -5.58
N TYR A 87 3.09 -9.09 -4.44
CA TYR A 87 4.53 -8.84 -4.34
C TYR A 87 5.02 -8.98 -2.90
N VAL A 88 6.33 -9.01 -2.74
CA VAL A 88 6.97 -8.76 -1.45
C VAL A 88 7.32 -7.27 -1.37
N ARG A 89 6.75 -6.56 -0.40
CA ARG A 89 7.15 -5.19 -0.07
C ARG A 89 8.36 -5.24 0.83
N VAL A 90 9.49 -4.71 0.38
CA VAL A 90 10.67 -4.49 1.21
C VAL A 90 10.69 -3.03 1.64
N VAL A 91 10.70 -2.78 2.94
CA VAL A 91 10.80 -1.43 3.52
C VAL A 91 12.16 -1.27 4.18
N GLN A 92 12.95 -0.35 3.64
CA GLN A 92 14.22 0.08 4.20
C GLN A 92 13.99 1.36 5.01
N LYS A 93 14.45 1.39 6.26
CA LYS A 93 14.28 2.52 7.18
C LYS A 93 15.44 2.58 8.17
N LEU A 94 15.53 3.64 8.96
CA LEU A 94 16.41 3.69 10.12
C LEU A 94 15.68 3.19 11.38
N ASP A 95 16.40 2.49 12.25
CA ASP A 95 15.91 2.10 13.57
C ASP A 95 16.08 3.24 14.60
N GLY A 96 15.76 2.96 15.87
CA GLY A 96 15.86 3.95 16.96
C GLY A 96 17.29 4.43 17.27
N SER A 97 18.31 3.71 16.80
CA SER A 97 19.72 4.07 16.92
C SER A 97 20.26 4.82 15.68
N GLY A 98 19.45 4.95 14.63
CA GLY A 98 19.89 5.50 13.35
C GLY A 98 20.58 4.49 12.44
N ALA A 99 20.59 3.20 12.78
CA ALA A 99 21.14 2.15 11.93
C ALA A 99 20.12 1.72 10.85
N PRO A 100 20.57 1.38 9.63
CA PRO A 100 19.68 0.90 8.57
C PRO A 100 19.11 -0.48 8.91
N LEU A 101 17.80 -0.63 8.72
CA LEU A 101 17.05 -1.86 8.91
C LEU A 101 16.14 -2.10 7.69
N SER A 102 16.06 -3.36 7.26
CA SER A 102 15.10 -3.82 6.25
C SER A 102 14.03 -4.69 6.92
N THR A 103 12.78 -4.44 6.56
CA THR A 103 11.63 -5.28 6.92
C THR A 103 10.89 -5.69 5.67
N ALA A 104 10.20 -6.83 5.69
CA ALA A 104 9.47 -7.34 4.54
C ALA A 104 8.05 -7.76 4.91
N ALA A 105 7.13 -7.61 3.96
CA ALA A 105 5.78 -8.13 4.05
C ALA A 105 5.33 -8.66 2.69
N MET A 106 4.58 -9.76 2.69
CA MET A 106 3.85 -10.25 1.53
C MET A 106 2.56 -9.44 1.40
N GLU A 107 2.38 -8.78 0.26
CA GLU A 107 1.20 -7.97 -0.03
C GLU A 107 0.46 -8.53 -1.25
N THR A 108 -0.87 -8.60 -1.13
CA THR A 108 -1.78 -8.83 -2.25
C THR A 108 -2.77 -7.70 -2.31
N ARG A 109 -2.83 -7.00 -3.44
CA ARG A 109 -3.68 -5.83 -3.66
C ARG A 109 -4.61 -6.08 -4.82
N VAL A 110 -5.91 -5.93 -4.59
CA VAL A 110 -6.94 -5.99 -5.62
C VAL A 110 -7.21 -4.57 -6.11
N TRP A 111 -7.27 -4.44 -7.42
CA TRP A 111 -7.59 -3.22 -8.13
C TRP A 111 -8.83 -3.44 -8.99
N GLN A 112 -9.73 -2.48 -9.04
CA GLN A 112 -10.90 -2.47 -9.89
C GLN A 112 -10.80 -1.33 -10.89
N LYS A 113 -11.08 -1.61 -12.17
CA LYS A 113 -11.13 -0.61 -13.22
C LYS A 113 -12.46 0.13 -13.13
N THR A 114 -12.40 1.45 -13.06
CA THR A 114 -13.57 2.34 -13.06
C THR A 114 -13.48 3.29 -14.26
N THR A 115 -14.52 4.08 -14.48
CA THR A 115 -14.49 5.17 -15.47
C THR A 115 -13.43 6.23 -15.17
N ALA A 116 -13.03 6.37 -13.90
CA ALA A 116 -11.99 7.28 -13.44
C ALA A 116 -10.58 6.65 -13.40
N GLY A 117 -10.42 5.41 -13.87
CA GLY A 117 -9.18 4.64 -13.80
C GLY A 117 -9.22 3.54 -12.74
N TRP A 118 -8.06 2.95 -12.45
CA TRP A 118 -7.96 1.87 -11.47
C TRP A 118 -8.05 2.38 -10.03
N LYS A 119 -8.83 1.67 -9.21
CA LYS A 119 -9.00 1.93 -7.78
C LYS A 119 -8.57 0.73 -6.96
N HIS A 120 -7.85 0.99 -5.88
CA HIS A 120 -7.46 -0.04 -4.93
C HIS A 120 -8.63 -0.36 -4.00
N VAL A 121 -9.15 -1.58 -4.08
CA VAL A 121 -10.43 -1.96 -3.43
C VAL A 121 -10.27 -2.96 -2.28
N HIS A 122 -9.17 -3.71 -2.26
CA HIS A 122 -8.91 -4.66 -1.18
C HIS A 122 -7.41 -4.96 -1.05
N PHE A 123 -6.90 -5.16 0.16
CA PHE A 123 -5.57 -5.74 0.34
C PHE A 123 -5.43 -6.72 1.51
N HIS A 124 -4.48 -7.63 1.35
CA HIS A 124 -3.89 -8.43 2.41
C HIS A 124 -2.42 -8.03 2.59
N ARG A 125 -2.00 -7.81 3.82
CA ARG A 125 -0.60 -7.61 4.20
C ARG A 125 -0.22 -8.57 5.32
N THR A 126 0.78 -9.40 5.09
CA THR A 126 1.30 -10.36 6.08
C THR A 126 2.81 -10.15 6.23
N PRO A 127 3.34 -9.94 7.45
CA PRO A 127 4.77 -9.88 7.69
C PRO A 127 5.49 -11.16 7.24
N CYS A 128 6.72 -11.02 6.76
CA CYS A 128 7.61 -12.16 6.51
C CYS A 128 8.25 -12.67 7.80
#